data_AF-A0A8T7DQS5-F1
#
_entry.id   AF-A0A8T7DQS5-F1
#
_cell.length_a   1.000
_cell.length_b   1.000
_cell.length_c   1.000
_cell.angle_alpha   90.00
_cell.angle_beta   90.00
_cell.angle_gamma   90.00
#
_symmetry.space_group_name_H-M   'P 1'
#
loop_
_entity.id
_entity.type
_entity.pdbx_description
1 polymer ?
#
loop_
_entity_poly.entity_id
_entity_poly.type
_entity_poly.pdbx_seq_one_letter_code
_entity_poly.pdbx_strand_id
1 'polypeptide(L)'
;MTLQAAEQSTPVKGDAHPAFSWIRSERIESLNVTVEEYQHIKTGAMHYHIDADNNENVFLVAFRTVPMDSTGVAHILEHTALCGSKKYPVRDPFFMMIRRSLNTFMNAFTSSDWTAYPFSSQNRKDFNNLLDVYLDAAFFARLHEFDFLQEGHRVEFTEADNPQSELEFKGVVYNEMKGAMSSPVSLLWQTVSEHLYPTTTYHYNSGGEPAVIPDLTYQQLKDFYRTHYHPSNAVFMTFGDIPAAEHQRQFEDKALSDFDRLDVDIHVDDEQRFDKPLVVEDVYAFDLVEGVSPDHKTHHVLGWLLGPSTSLDEVMRSNLLSHVLLENSSSPLRKVLETTDLGTAPSPLCGLEDSNHEMCFMCGIEGSEPEDAEAFEALVIDVLQDVAKNGVPREHLEAVLHQLELSQREIGGDGYPYGLQVILSGLSAAIHRADPSQFLNLDPVIESLREKIKDDDYIKQLVHELLLDNPHRVRLTMKPDTELSKSKEEAERQHLAAIKAGMTDEQRSKTIRQAAELARRQQQEDDPEILPKVGLEDVPPEMKIPTAIPQRICNTDSTLYAQGTNGIVYHETVFDLPVLEPDLLDVLPLYSNCLTELGVGERDY
;
A
#
# COMPACT_ATOMS: atom_id res chain seq x y z
N MET A 1 35.76 20.27 -22.95
CA MET A 1 36.03 18.83 -22.78
C MET A 1 34.92 18.09 -23.50
N THR A 2 35.31 17.25 -24.44
CA THR A 2 34.44 16.54 -25.38
C THR A 2 33.51 15.59 -24.63
N LEU A 3 32.19 15.74 -24.84
CA LEU A 3 31.18 14.76 -24.46
C LEU A 3 31.44 13.47 -25.27
N GLN A 4 31.91 12.43 -24.58
CA GLN A 4 31.96 11.08 -25.12
C GLN A 4 30.54 10.52 -25.08
N ALA A 5 30.04 10.11 -26.25
CA ALA A 5 28.78 9.40 -26.38
C ALA A 5 28.79 8.15 -25.50
N ALA A 6 27.75 7.98 -24.67
CA ALA A 6 27.52 6.77 -23.92
C ALA A 6 27.42 5.58 -24.90
N GLU A 7 28.38 4.66 -24.82
CA GLU A 7 28.25 3.35 -25.45
C GLU A 7 27.06 2.64 -24.80
N GLN A 8 26.02 2.33 -25.59
CA GLN A 8 24.94 1.45 -25.16
C GLN A 8 25.55 0.10 -24.78
N SER A 9 25.61 -0.18 -23.47
CA SER A 9 26.13 -1.45 -22.95
C SER A 9 25.25 -2.59 -23.43
N THR A 10 25.83 -3.53 -24.18
CA THR A 10 25.18 -4.81 -24.49
C THR A 10 24.72 -5.48 -23.19
N PRO A 11 23.45 -5.93 -23.05
CA PRO A 11 22.99 -6.59 -21.83
C PRO A 11 23.86 -7.81 -21.53
N VAL A 12 24.45 -7.84 -20.33
CA VAL A 12 25.17 -9.02 -19.85
C VAL A 12 24.13 -10.07 -19.48
N LYS A 13 24.25 -11.27 -20.05
CA LYS A 13 23.38 -12.39 -19.66
C LYS A 13 23.63 -12.70 -18.18
N GLY A 14 22.61 -12.49 -17.33
CA GLY A 14 22.65 -12.86 -15.92
C GLY A 14 22.83 -14.37 -15.75
N ASP A 15 23.55 -14.79 -14.71
CA ASP A 15 23.68 -16.20 -14.36
C ASP A 15 22.33 -16.68 -13.78
N ALA A 16 21.70 -17.65 -14.44
CA ALA A 16 20.36 -18.13 -14.11
C ALA A 16 20.40 -19.61 -13.75
N HIS A 17 19.59 -20.00 -12.77
CA HIS A 17 19.34 -21.42 -12.50
C HIS A 17 18.71 -22.10 -13.73
N PRO A 18 19.04 -23.37 -14.07
CA PRO A 18 18.52 -24.03 -15.28
C PRO A 18 16.99 -24.14 -15.39
N ALA A 19 16.27 -24.00 -14.27
CA ALA A 19 14.81 -23.97 -14.25
C ALA A 19 14.22 -22.61 -14.68
N PHE A 20 15.05 -21.58 -14.85
CA PHE A 20 14.65 -20.22 -15.21
C PHE A 20 15.25 -19.81 -16.55
N SER A 21 14.45 -19.12 -17.36
CA SER A 21 14.93 -18.41 -18.54
C SER A 21 15.20 -16.96 -18.19
N TRP A 22 16.42 -16.49 -18.45
CA TRP A 22 16.73 -15.06 -18.46
C TRP A 22 15.99 -14.37 -19.61
N ILE A 23 15.37 -13.22 -19.32
CA ILE A 23 14.62 -12.40 -20.28
C ILE A 23 15.46 -11.19 -20.68
N ARG A 24 15.86 -10.37 -19.72
CA ARG A 24 16.69 -9.17 -19.93
C ARG A 24 17.36 -8.70 -18.64
N SER A 25 18.29 -7.77 -18.78
CA SER A 25 18.85 -6.99 -17.67
C SER A 25 18.99 -5.52 -18.08
N GLU A 26 18.75 -4.60 -17.15
CA GLU A 26 18.86 -3.16 -17.35
C GLU A 26 19.63 -2.53 -16.19
N ARG A 27 20.61 -1.68 -16.51
CA ARG A 27 21.38 -0.93 -15.53
C ARG A 27 20.68 0.40 -15.25
N ILE A 28 20.41 0.69 -13.97
CA ILE A 28 19.82 1.96 -13.53
C ILE A 28 20.89 2.74 -12.76
N GLU A 29 21.48 3.74 -13.42
CA GLU A 29 22.63 4.47 -12.88
C GLU A 29 22.28 5.34 -11.67
N SER A 30 21.11 5.96 -11.66
CA SER A 30 20.63 6.80 -10.55
C SER A 30 20.57 6.04 -9.22
N LEU A 31 20.09 4.79 -9.27
CA LEU A 31 20.00 3.87 -8.14
C LEU A 31 21.28 3.05 -7.92
N ASN A 32 22.22 3.05 -8.88
CA ASN A 32 23.41 2.21 -8.88
C ASN A 32 23.10 0.69 -8.80
N VAL A 33 21.99 0.25 -9.40
CA VAL A 33 21.53 -1.16 -9.40
C VAL A 33 21.40 -1.73 -10.80
N THR A 34 21.38 -3.06 -10.92
CA THR A 34 21.01 -3.76 -12.16
C THR A 34 19.73 -4.55 -11.94
N VAL A 35 18.68 -4.25 -12.71
CA VAL A 35 17.43 -5.01 -12.67
C VAL A 35 17.53 -6.15 -13.67
N GLU A 36 17.32 -7.37 -13.20
CA GLU A 36 17.36 -8.60 -14.00
C GLU A 36 16.00 -9.29 -13.97
N GLU A 37 15.53 -9.71 -15.15
CA GLU A 37 14.22 -10.33 -15.31
C GLU A 37 14.36 -11.79 -15.75
N TYR A 38 13.67 -12.67 -15.03
CA TYR A 38 13.66 -14.11 -15.26
C TYR A 38 12.24 -14.66 -15.24
N GLN A 39 12.03 -15.77 -15.94
CA GLN A 39 10.79 -16.53 -15.89
C GLN A 39 11.07 -18.00 -15.59
N HIS A 40 10.34 -18.56 -14.63
CA HIS A 40 10.39 -19.98 -14.33
C HIS A 40 9.77 -20.79 -15.48
N ILE A 41 10.52 -21.74 -16.03
CA ILE A 41 10.16 -22.46 -17.27
C ILE A 41 8.90 -23.29 -17.08
N LYS A 42 8.76 -23.96 -15.92
CA LYS A 42 7.68 -24.94 -15.70
C LYS A 42 6.35 -24.27 -15.35
N THR A 43 6.36 -23.25 -14.50
CA THR A 43 5.13 -22.61 -13.98
C THR A 43 4.81 -21.27 -14.64
N GLY A 44 5.79 -20.60 -15.24
CA GLY A 44 5.66 -19.25 -15.76
C GLY A 44 5.84 -18.12 -14.72
N ALA A 45 6.17 -18.45 -13.47
CA ALA A 45 6.38 -17.46 -12.41
C ALA A 45 7.48 -16.46 -12.80
N MET A 46 7.25 -15.18 -12.54
CA MET A 46 8.23 -14.12 -12.82
C MET A 46 9.14 -13.90 -11.62
N HIS A 47 10.43 -13.67 -11.88
CA HIS A 47 11.40 -13.26 -10.87
C HIS A 47 12.15 -12.02 -11.35
N TYR A 48 11.99 -10.92 -10.62
CA TYR A 48 12.75 -9.69 -10.79
C TYR A 48 13.82 -9.61 -9.69
N HIS A 49 15.08 -9.59 -10.08
CA HIS A 49 16.20 -9.43 -9.15
C HIS A 49 16.84 -8.06 -9.35
N ILE A 50 16.96 -7.29 -8.27
CA ILE A 50 17.61 -5.99 -8.25
C ILE A 50 18.99 -6.20 -7.62
N ASP A 51 19.98 -6.46 -8.47
CA ASP A 51 21.38 -6.66 -8.07
C ASP A 51 21.97 -5.33 -7.59
N ALA A 52 22.42 -5.33 -6.33
CA ALA A 52 22.93 -4.16 -5.65
C ALA A 52 24.09 -4.53 -4.71
N ASP A 53 25.10 -3.67 -4.60
CA ASP A 53 26.17 -3.80 -3.60
C ASP A 53 25.66 -3.40 -2.21
N ASN A 54 24.70 -4.16 -1.69
CA ASN A 54 24.05 -3.97 -0.41
C ASN A 54 23.86 -5.32 0.29
N ASN A 55 24.39 -5.41 1.52
CA ASN A 55 24.33 -6.63 2.31
C ASN A 55 22.97 -6.83 3.01
N GLU A 56 22.12 -5.79 3.09
CA GLU A 56 20.72 -5.92 3.48
C GLU A 56 19.90 -6.46 2.30
N ASN A 57 19.73 -7.78 2.29
CA ASN A 57 19.00 -8.46 1.24
C ASN A 57 17.51 -8.47 1.55
N VAL A 58 16.68 -8.31 0.52
CA VAL A 58 15.21 -8.30 0.62
C VAL A 58 14.64 -9.39 -0.29
N PHE A 59 13.62 -10.07 0.20
CA PHE A 59 12.79 -10.98 -0.56
C PHE A 59 11.33 -10.54 -0.45
N LEU A 60 10.60 -10.63 -1.55
CA LEU A 60 9.16 -10.48 -1.61
C LEU A 60 8.59 -11.52 -2.58
N VAL A 61 7.52 -12.19 -2.17
CA VAL A 61 6.63 -12.91 -3.08
C VAL A 61 5.25 -12.28 -3.02
N ALA A 62 4.69 -11.95 -4.17
CA ALA A 62 3.36 -11.37 -4.29
C ALA A 62 2.47 -12.19 -5.20
N PHE A 63 1.17 -12.11 -4.94
CA PHE A 63 0.11 -12.81 -5.64
C PHE A 63 -0.94 -11.81 -6.06
N ARG A 64 -1.45 -11.92 -7.29
CA ARG A 64 -2.69 -11.22 -7.67
C ARG A 64 -3.82 -11.87 -6.89
N THR A 65 -4.53 -11.12 -6.06
CA THR A 65 -5.64 -11.55 -5.23
C THR A 65 -6.82 -10.64 -5.51
N VAL A 66 -7.72 -11.07 -6.39
CA VAL A 66 -8.76 -10.21 -6.99
C VAL A 66 -10.14 -10.62 -6.42
N PRO A 67 -10.49 -10.21 -5.18
CA PRO A 67 -11.78 -10.55 -4.58
C PRO A 67 -12.94 -9.86 -5.28
N MET A 68 -14.03 -10.60 -5.53
CA MET A 68 -15.26 -10.09 -6.15
C MET A 68 -16.42 -10.05 -5.14
N ASP A 69 -16.08 -9.91 -3.86
CA ASP A 69 -17.00 -9.68 -2.75
C ASP A 69 -16.23 -8.99 -1.60
N SER A 70 -16.95 -8.43 -0.63
CA SER A 70 -16.37 -7.78 0.55
C SER A 70 -16.23 -8.72 1.75
N THR A 71 -16.04 -10.02 1.53
CA THR A 71 -15.90 -10.99 2.63
C THR A 71 -14.54 -10.93 3.32
N GLY A 72 -13.57 -10.19 2.76
CA GLY A 72 -12.20 -10.12 3.27
C GLY A 72 -11.38 -11.38 2.97
N VAL A 73 -11.77 -12.19 1.98
CA VAL A 73 -11.11 -13.48 1.71
C VAL A 73 -9.60 -13.37 1.46
N ALA A 74 -9.14 -12.30 0.80
CA ALA A 74 -7.72 -12.05 0.57
C ALA A 74 -6.99 -11.77 1.88
N HIS A 75 -7.54 -10.89 2.71
CA HIS A 75 -6.98 -10.49 4.00
C HIS A 75 -6.98 -11.65 5.01
N ILE A 76 -8.08 -12.39 5.12
CA ILE A 76 -8.16 -13.57 5.99
C ILE A 76 -7.19 -14.67 5.52
N LEU A 77 -7.01 -14.82 4.21
CA LEU A 77 -6.04 -15.77 3.68
C LEU A 77 -4.61 -15.35 4.00
N GLU A 78 -4.32 -14.05 3.94
CA GLU A 78 -3.01 -13.51 4.27
C GLU A 78 -2.59 -13.95 5.68
N HIS A 79 -3.44 -13.67 6.67
CA HIS A 79 -3.27 -14.13 8.07
C HIS A 79 -3.18 -15.66 8.17
N THR A 80 -4.13 -16.37 7.57
CA THR A 80 -4.26 -17.83 7.76
C THR A 80 -3.10 -18.60 7.11
N ALA A 81 -2.50 -18.07 6.04
CA ALA A 81 -1.32 -18.66 5.41
C ALA A 81 -0.09 -18.65 6.34
N LEU A 82 -0.03 -17.67 7.24
CA LEU A 82 1.03 -17.54 8.25
C LEU A 82 0.79 -18.38 9.51
N CYS A 83 -0.37 -19.03 9.67
CA CYS A 83 -0.71 -19.89 10.83
C CYS A 83 -0.15 -21.32 10.75
N GLY A 84 0.88 -21.54 9.95
CA GLY A 84 1.54 -22.83 9.84
C GLY A 84 1.39 -23.50 8.47
N SER A 85 2.40 -24.28 8.15
CA SER A 85 2.63 -24.81 6.81
C SER A 85 3.02 -26.29 6.86
N LYS A 86 3.19 -26.92 5.71
CA LYS A 86 3.48 -28.36 5.60
C LYS A 86 4.79 -28.73 6.32
N LYS A 87 5.84 -27.94 6.16
CA LYS A 87 7.15 -28.15 6.78
C LYS A 87 7.23 -27.59 8.20
N TYR A 88 6.53 -26.49 8.47
CA TYR A 88 6.49 -25.85 9.79
C TYR A 88 5.07 -25.91 10.38
N PRO A 89 4.62 -27.08 10.88
CA PRO A 89 3.27 -27.30 11.36
C PRO A 89 3.01 -26.75 12.78
N VAL A 90 3.78 -25.74 13.19
CA VAL A 90 3.53 -24.96 14.42
C VAL A 90 2.42 -23.94 14.16
N ARG A 91 1.70 -23.52 15.20
CA ARG A 91 0.52 -22.66 15.06
C ARG A 91 0.84 -21.28 14.51
N ASP A 92 2.03 -20.77 14.77
CA ASP A 92 2.37 -19.39 14.45
C ASP A 92 3.86 -19.22 14.09
N PRO A 93 4.31 -19.81 12.97
CA PRO A 93 5.70 -19.74 12.55
C PRO A 93 6.17 -18.31 12.34
N PHE A 94 5.31 -17.41 11.84
CA PHE A 94 5.65 -16.02 11.57
C PHE A 94 6.05 -15.28 12.85
N PHE A 95 5.18 -15.24 13.87
CA PHE A 95 5.49 -14.53 15.12
C PHE A 95 6.63 -15.21 15.89
N MET A 96 6.78 -16.54 15.79
CA MET A 96 7.91 -17.25 16.40
C MET A 96 9.25 -16.89 15.73
N MET A 97 9.27 -16.65 14.41
CA MET A 97 10.49 -16.27 13.69
C MET A 97 11.02 -14.90 14.08
N ILE A 98 10.16 -13.95 14.47
CA ILE A 98 10.58 -12.60 14.92
C ILE A 98 11.64 -12.69 16.03
N ARG A 99 11.52 -13.65 16.95
CA ARG A 99 12.44 -13.83 18.09
C ARG A 99 13.66 -14.71 17.79
N ARG A 100 13.76 -15.24 16.58
CA ARG A 100 14.76 -16.25 16.16
C ARG A 100 15.59 -15.82 14.97
N SER A 101 15.39 -14.58 14.58
CA SER A 101 15.88 -13.97 13.37
C SER A 101 16.62 -12.68 13.72
N LEU A 102 17.51 -12.25 12.83
CA LEU A 102 18.14 -10.94 12.83
C LEU A 102 17.53 -10.08 11.72
N ASN A 103 16.25 -10.30 11.40
CA ASN A 103 15.53 -9.57 10.38
C ASN A 103 15.63 -8.07 10.63
N THR A 104 15.73 -7.33 9.55
CA THR A 104 15.55 -5.88 9.56
C THR A 104 14.11 -5.50 9.21
N PHE A 105 13.38 -6.42 8.58
CA PHE A 105 11.95 -6.31 8.32
C PHE A 105 11.31 -7.69 8.12
N MET A 106 10.09 -7.86 8.62
CA MET A 106 9.23 -9.02 8.37
C MET A 106 7.78 -8.55 8.42
N ASN A 107 7.03 -8.75 7.34
CA ASN A 107 5.60 -8.44 7.33
C ASN A 107 4.86 -9.21 6.23
N ALA A 108 3.56 -8.99 6.17
CA ALA A 108 2.71 -9.32 5.06
C ALA A 108 1.76 -8.15 4.79
N PHE A 109 1.31 -8.01 3.55
CA PHE A 109 0.46 -6.91 3.11
C PHE A 109 -0.68 -7.44 2.25
N THR A 110 -1.88 -6.90 2.47
CA THR A 110 -3.02 -7.08 1.57
C THR A 110 -3.45 -5.73 1.02
N SER A 111 -3.33 -5.55 -0.29
CA SER A 111 -3.89 -4.42 -1.04
C SER A 111 -5.28 -4.79 -1.58
N SER A 112 -5.86 -3.94 -2.42
CA SER A 112 -7.15 -4.20 -3.07
C SER A 112 -7.14 -5.42 -4.00
N ASP A 113 -6.02 -5.70 -4.65
CA ASP A 113 -5.91 -6.68 -5.74
C ASP A 113 -4.63 -7.53 -5.72
N TRP A 114 -3.78 -7.37 -4.70
CA TRP A 114 -2.61 -8.21 -4.46
C TRP A 114 -2.32 -8.43 -2.97
N THR A 115 -1.70 -9.56 -2.66
CA THR A 115 -1.14 -9.88 -1.35
C THR A 115 0.35 -10.15 -1.50
N ALA A 116 1.18 -9.59 -0.61
CA ALA A 116 2.63 -9.76 -0.66
C ALA A 116 3.23 -10.13 0.69
N TYR A 117 4.30 -10.92 0.66
CA TYR A 117 5.02 -11.41 1.83
C TYR A 117 6.51 -11.04 1.79
N PRO A 118 6.87 -9.83 2.26
CA PRO A 118 8.25 -9.38 2.32
C PRO A 118 8.98 -9.70 3.63
N PHE A 119 10.27 -9.94 3.51
CA PHE A 119 11.21 -9.84 4.62
C PHE A 119 12.58 -9.32 4.15
N SER A 120 13.38 -8.81 5.08
CA SER A 120 14.77 -8.44 4.84
C SER A 120 15.69 -8.87 5.97
N SER A 121 16.95 -9.13 5.63
CA SER A 121 17.99 -9.41 6.62
C SER A 121 19.37 -9.05 6.08
N GLN A 122 20.24 -8.60 6.98
CA GLN A 122 21.66 -8.38 6.70
C GLN A 122 22.51 -9.66 6.89
N ASN A 123 21.93 -10.71 7.47
CA ASN A 123 22.61 -11.97 7.74
C ASN A 123 22.17 -13.05 6.74
N ARG A 124 23.10 -13.62 5.97
CA ARG A 124 22.78 -14.62 4.92
C ARG A 124 22.16 -15.91 5.46
N LYS A 125 22.53 -16.36 6.67
CA LYS A 125 21.91 -17.54 7.29
C LYS A 125 20.47 -17.24 7.67
N ASP A 126 20.25 -16.08 8.28
CA ASP A 126 18.92 -15.59 8.64
C ASP A 126 18.02 -15.38 7.43
N PHE A 127 18.52 -14.72 6.38
CA PHE A 127 17.81 -14.56 5.11
C PHE A 127 17.33 -15.91 4.55
N ASN A 128 18.21 -16.91 4.53
CA ASN A 128 17.86 -18.25 4.04
C ASN A 128 16.87 -19.00 4.96
N ASN A 129 16.91 -18.75 6.26
CA ASN A 129 15.96 -19.28 7.23
C ASN A 129 14.56 -18.69 6.99
N LEU A 130 14.47 -17.37 6.84
CA LEU A 130 13.22 -16.66 6.56
C LEU A 130 12.66 -17.07 5.20
N LEU A 131 13.52 -17.17 4.18
CA LEU A 131 13.12 -17.63 2.84
C LEU A 131 12.46 -19.00 2.88
N ASP A 132 13.02 -19.93 3.67
CA ASP A 132 12.46 -21.27 3.84
C ASP A 132 11.05 -21.23 4.47
N VAL A 133 10.87 -20.42 5.51
CA VAL A 133 9.59 -20.27 6.22
C VAL A 133 8.54 -19.59 5.34
N TYR A 134 8.91 -18.49 4.65
CA TYR A 134 7.98 -17.72 3.80
C TYR A 134 7.54 -18.50 2.57
N LEU A 135 8.45 -19.22 1.90
CA LEU A 135 8.07 -20.06 0.76
C LEU A 135 7.11 -21.18 1.18
N ASP A 136 7.37 -21.83 2.32
CA ASP A 136 6.51 -22.92 2.78
C ASP A 136 5.16 -22.40 3.28
N ALA A 137 5.12 -21.24 3.94
CA ALA A 137 3.88 -20.56 4.33
C ALA A 137 3.04 -20.17 3.12
N ALA A 138 3.63 -19.52 2.11
CA ALA A 138 2.89 -19.09 0.93
C ALA A 138 2.40 -20.28 0.08
N PHE A 139 3.27 -21.25 -0.24
CA PHE A 139 2.94 -22.29 -1.22
C PHE A 139 2.41 -23.60 -0.62
N PHE A 140 2.58 -23.83 0.68
CA PHE A 140 2.15 -25.05 1.37
C PHE A 140 1.47 -24.76 2.71
N ALA A 141 0.69 -23.68 2.79
CA ALA A 141 -0.13 -23.34 3.95
C ALA A 141 -1.03 -24.51 4.35
N ARG A 142 -1.13 -24.79 5.65
CA ARG A 142 -2.03 -25.84 6.16
C ARG A 142 -3.49 -25.44 6.08
N LEU A 143 -3.76 -24.14 6.24
CA LEU A 143 -5.09 -23.54 6.32
C LEU A 143 -6.01 -24.34 7.24
N HIS A 144 -5.62 -24.59 8.49
CA HIS A 144 -6.44 -25.39 9.39
C HIS A 144 -7.77 -24.69 9.69
N GLU A 145 -8.88 -25.43 9.81
CA GLU A 145 -10.21 -24.83 10.05
C GLU A 145 -10.24 -23.96 11.32
N PHE A 146 -9.60 -24.40 12.41
CA PHE A 146 -9.47 -23.57 13.62
C PHE A 146 -8.63 -22.29 13.45
N ASP A 147 -7.68 -22.27 12.53
CA ASP A 147 -6.89 -21.06 12.27
C ASP A 147 -7.76 -20.07 11.48
N PHE A 148 -8.54 -20.56 10.49
CA PHE A 148 -9.58 -19.76 9.83
C PHE A 148 -10.62 -19.18 10.82
N LEU A 149 -11.11 -19.99 11.77
CA LEU A 149 -12.07 -19.52 12.78
C LEU A 149 -11.44 -18.52 13.76
N GLN A 150 -10.13 -18.59 13.99
CA GLN A 150 -9.40 -17.66 14.84
C GLN A 150 -9.17 -16.33 14.12
N GLU A 151 -8.54 -16.39 12.95
CA GLU A 151 -8.08 -15.22 12.20
C GLU A 151 -9.23 -14.54 11.47
N GLY A 152 -10.11 -15.30 10.82
CA GLY A 152 -11.23 -14.78 10.04
C GLY A 152 -12.42 -14.42 10.91
N HIS A 153 -13.37 -15.35 11.04
CA HIS A 153 -14.57 -15.16 11.86
C HIS A 153 -15.13 -16.48 12.41
N ARG A 154 -15.91 -16.35 13.49
CA ARG A 154 -16.73 -17.40 14.06
C ARG A 154 -17.82 -16.80 14.95
N VAL A 155 -18.84 -17.60 15.24
CA VAL A 155 -19.78 -17.32 16.32
C VAL A 155 -19.38 -18.09 17.59
N GLU A 156 -19.46 -17.43 18.74
CA GLU A 156 -19.32 -18.05 20.06
C GLU A 156 -20.50 -17.64 20.96
N PHE A 157 -20.78 -18.47 21.96
CA PHE A 157 -21.72 -18.11 23.02
C PHE A 157 -21.03 -17.15 24.00
N THR A 158 -21.73 -16.10 24.44
CA THR A 158 -21.17 -15.09 25.35
C THR A 158 -20.81 -15.66 26.72
N GLU A 159 -21.51 -16.72 27.15
CA GLU A 159 -21.15 -17.51 28.32
C GLU A 159 -20.66 -18.90 27.91
N ALA A 160 -19.46 -19.25 28.35
CA ALA A 160 -18.88 -20.57 28.11
C ALA A 160 -19.83 -21.69 28.59
N ASP A 161 -19.97 -22.73 27.76
CA ASP A 161 -20.83 -23.90 28.01
C ASP A 161 -22.34 -23.61 28.20
N ASN A 162 -22.82 -22.39 27.96
CA ASN A 162 -24.23 -22.04 28.08
C ASN A 162 -24.88 -21.79 26.70
N PRO A 163 -25.57 -22.79 26.11
CA PRO A 163 -26.23 -22.64 24.81
C PRO A 163 -27.46 -21.72 24.84
N GLN A 164 -27.88 -21.26 26.04
CA GLN A 164 -28.95 -20.30 26.21
C GLN A 164 -28.46 -18.85 26.24
N SER A 165 -27.15 -18.62 26.44
CA SER A 165 -26.56 -17.28 26.34
C SER A 165 -26.59 -16.76 24.90
N GLU A 166 -26.40 -15.46 24.72
CA GLU A 166 -26.40 -14.83 23.39
C GLU A 166 -25.21 -15.32 22.56
N LEU A 167 -25.30 -15.15 21.23
CA LEU A 167 -24.14 -15.36 20.35
C LEU A 167 -23.43 -14.03 20.15
N GLU A 168 -22.13 -14.08 19.93
CA GLU A 168 -21.29 -12.96 19.50
C GLU A 168 -20.37 -13.39 18.35
N PHE A 169 -20.02 -12.44 17.48
CA PHE A 169 -18.99 -12.65 16.47
C PHE A 169 -17.60 -12.44 17.07
N LYS A 170 -16.65 -13.31 16.69
CA LYS A 170 -15.23 -13.19 17.02
C LYS A 170 -14.37 -13.50 15.81
N GLY A 171 -13.20 -12.87 15.76
CA GLY A 171 -12.19 -13.07 14.72
C GLY A 171 -11.12 -11.99 14.83
N VAL A 172 -9.90 -12.24 14.37
CA VAL A 172 -8.84 -11.21 14.36
C VAL A 172 -9.19 -10.16 13.31
N VAL A 173 -9.29 -10.57 12.04
CA VAL A 173 -9.64 -9.70 10.91
C VAL A 173 -11.02 -9.08 11.08
N TYR A 174 -12.01 -9.83 11.59
CA TYR A 174 -13.33 -9.26 11.89
C TYR A 174 -13.25 -8.04 12.82
N ASN A 175 -12.47 -8.12 13.91
CA ASN A 175 -12.33 -7.01 14.86
C ASN A 175 -11.43 -5.90 14.32
N GLU A 176 -10.38 -6.26 13.57
CA GLU A 176 -9.52 -5.31 12.88
C GLU A 176 -10.32 -4.43 11.92
N MET A 177 -11.14 -5.04 11.06
CA MET A 177 -11.96 -4.31 10.10
C MET A 177 -13.09 -3.53 10.76
N LYS A 178 -13.63 -3.98 11.90
CA LYS A 178 -14.51 -3.14 12.72
C LYS A 178 -13.81 -1.86 13.19
N GLY A 179 -12.54 -1.96 13.56
CA GLY A 179 -11.71 -0.81 13.91
C GLY A 179 -11.41 0.09 12.71
N ALA A 180 -10.93 -0.48 11.61
CA ALA A 180 -10.56 0.24 10.39
C ALA A 180 -11.75 0.98 9.77
N MET A 181 -12.92 0.33 9.71
CA MET A 181 -14.16 0.90 9.16
C MET A 181 -14.92 1.78 10.16
N SER A 182 -14.36 2.05 11.35
CA SER A 182 -14.89 3.09 12.25
C SER A 182 -14.41 4.49 11.87
N SER A 183 -13.35 4.59 11.06
CA SER A 183 -12.82 5.85 10.55
C SER A 183 -13.73 6.42 9.45
N PRO A 184 -14.26 7.65 9.60
CA PRO A 184 -15.02 8.30 8.53
C PRO A 184 -14.23 8.44 7.23
N VAL A 185 -12.90 8.65 7.32
CA VAL A 185 -12.04 8.77 6.12
C VAL A 185 -11.93 7.44 5.38
N SER A 186 -11.82 6.32 6.10
CA SER A 186 -11.79 4.99 5.48
C SER A 186 -13.12 4.64 4.81
N LEU A 187 -14.24 4.99 5.44
CA LEU A 187 -15.56 4.86 4.83
C LEU A 187 -15.69 5.74 3.60
N LEU A 188 -15.23 7.00 3.66
CA LEU A 188 -15.25 7.92 2.52
C LEU A 188 -14.47 7.35 1.33
N TRP A 189 -13.27 6.80 1.58
CA TRP A 189 -12.46 6.11 0.57
C TRP A 189 -13.19 4.90 -0.04
N GLN A 190 -13.75 4.04 0.81
CA GLN A 190 -14.44 2.83 0.35
C GLN A 190 -15.68 3.20 -0.48
N THR A 191 -16.50 4.14 -0.04
CA THR A 191 -17.71 4.57 -0.75
C THR A 191 -17.38 5.25 -2.08
N VAL A 192 -16.35 6.11 -2.15
CA VAL A 192 -15.96 6.70 -3.44
C VAL A 192 -15.42 5.64 -4.40
N SER A 193 -14.61 4.70 -3.90
CA SER A 193 -14.05 3.60 -4.71
C SER A 193 -15.14 2.67 -5.23
N GLU A 194 -16.14 2.33 -4.40
CA GLU A 194 -17.30 1.51 -4.78
C GLU A 194 -18.00 2.04 -6.03
N HIS A 195 -18.15 3.37 -6.11
CA HIS A 195 -18.83 4.05 -7.20
C HIS A 195 -17.93 4.45 -8.36
N LEU A 196 -16.63 4.62 -8.11
CA LEU A 196 -15.67 4.94 -9.16
C LEU A 196 -15.26 3.69 -9.96
N TYR A 197 -15.26 2.53 -9.31
CA TYR A 197 -14.86 1.25 -9.87
C TYR A 197 -15.97 0.19 -9.78
N PRO A 198 -17.15 0.38 -10.38
CA PRO A 198 -18.32 -0.46 -10.13
C PRO A 198 -18.25 -1.89 -10.69
N THR A 199 -17.30 -2.21 -11.59
CA THR A 199 -17.25 -3.54 -12.24
C THR A 199 -15.99 -4.33 -11.91
N THR A 200 -14.97 -3.68 -11.36
CA THR A 200 -13.68 -4.29 -11.00
C THR A 200 -13.59 -4.63 -9.51
N THR A 201 -12.48 -5.26 -9.12
CA THR A 201 -12.23 -5.66 -7.72
C THR A 201 -12.21 -4.48 -6.74
N TYR A 202 -11.90 -3.27 -7.22
CA TYR A 202 -11.82 -2.06 -6.40
C TYR A 202 -13.20 -1.56 -5.94
N HIS A 203 -14.29 -2.11 -6.48
CA HIS A 203 -15.63 -1.97 -5.93
C HIS A 203 -15.70 -2.48 -4.48
N TYR A 204 -14.99 -3.58 -4.21
CA TYR A 204 -15.11 -4.34 -2.99
C TYR A 204 -14.03 -3.95 -1.98
N ASN A 205 -14.34 -4.12 -0.69
CA ASN A 205 -13.37 -3.97 0.37
C ASN A 205 -12.58 -5.28 0.51
N SER A 206 -11.34 -5.31 0.00
CA SER A 206 -10.47 -6.50 0.07
C SER A 206 -10.07 -6.88 1.50
N GLY A 207 -10.04 -5.89 2.41
CA GLY A 207 -9.85 -6.09 3.85
C GLY A 207 -11.05 -6.77 4.51
N GLY A 208 -12.25 -6.51 3.98
CA GLY A 208 -13.51 -7.12 4.38
C GLY A 208 -14.46 -6.14 5.08
N GLU A 209 -15.73 -6.13 4.68
CA GLU A 209 -16.77 -5.39 5.38
C GLU A 209 -17.23 -6.19 6.61
N PRO A 210 -17.25 -5.62 7.83
CA PRO A 210 -17.66 -6.36 9.02
C PRO A 210 -19.03 -7.04 8.91
N ALA A 211 -19.96 -6.45 8.16
CA ALA A 211 -21.28 -7.03 7.92
C ALA A 211 -21.27 -8.24 6.96
N VAL A 212 -20.22 -8.40 6.15
CA VAL A 212 -20.10 -9.40 5.07
C VAL A 212 -19.04 -10.46 5.38
N ILE A 213 -18.02 -10.13 6.19
CA ILE A 213 -17.01 -11.10 6.66
C ILE A 213 -17.64 -12.41 7.17
N PRO A 214 -18.73 -12.40 7.98
CA PRO A 214 -19.39 -13.62 8.44
C PRO A 214 -19.92 -14.57 7.35
N ASP A 215 -20.08 -14.08 6.12
CA ASP A 215 -20.53 -14.89 4.99
C ASP A 215 -19.40 -15.73 4.36
N LEU A 216 -18.12 -15.43 4.68
CA LEU A 216 -16.98 -16.21 4.19
C LEU A 216 -17.03 -17.64 4.72
N THR A 217 -17.01 -18.62 3.83
CA THR A 217 -16.88 -20.02 4.21
C THR A 217 -15.42 -20.49 4.16
N TYR A 218 -15.08 -21.45 5.01
CA TYR A 218 -13.77 -22.12 4.97
C TYR A 218 -13.46 -22.76 3.61
N GLN A 219 -14.49 -23.17 2.85
CA GLN A 219 -14.29 -23.73 1.51
C GLN A 219 -13.91 -22.64 0.50
N GLN A 220 -14.57 -21.47 0.53
CA GLN A 220 -14.19 -20.31 -0.29
C GLN A 220 -12.76 -19.88 -0.02
N LEU A 221 -12.32 -19.82 1.25
CA LEU A 221 -10.92 -19.53 1.59
C LEU A 221 -9.93 -20.49 0.89
N LYS A 222 -10.18 -21.80 0.99
CA LYS A 222 -9.33 -22.81 0.36
C LYS A 222 -9.35 -22.75 -1.16
N ASP A 223 -10.50 -22.44 -1.77
CA ASP A 223 -10.63 -22.34 -3.22
C ASP A 223 -9.94 -21.06 -3.74
N PHE A 224 -10.04 -19.97 -2.99
CA PHE A 224 -9.29 -18.74 -3.25
C PHE A 224 -7.77 -19.02 -3.18
N TYR A 225 -7.29 -19.69 -2.13
CA TYR A 225 -5.89 -20.11 -2.00
C TYR A 225 -5.39 -20.95 -3.17
N ARG A 226 -6.11 -22.02 -3.53
CA ARG A 226 -5.73 -22.94 -4.62
C ARG A 226 -5.53 -22.23 -5.96
N THR A 227 -6.30 -21.16 -6.19
CA THR A 227 -6.29 -20.43 -7.45
C THR A 227 -5.25 -19.30 -7.41
N HIS A 228 -5.28 -18.45 -6.38
CA HIS A 228 -4.50 -17.21 -6.33
C HIS A 228 -3.06 -17.41 -5.83
N TYR A 229 -2.80 -18.41 -4.97
CA TYR A 229 -1.45 -18.66 -4.42
C TYR A 229 -0.65 -19.67 -5.25
N HIS A 230 -1.18 -20.07 -6.41
CA HIS A 230 -0.47 -20.92 -7.34
C HIS A 230 0.75 -20.19 -7.94
N PRO A 231 1.93 -20.83 -8.10
CA PRO A 231 3.13 -20.15 -8.59
C PRO A 231 3.00 -19.50 -9.98
N SER A 232 2.13 -19.99 -10.85
CA SER A 232 1.83 -19.33 -12.14
C SER A 232 1.28 -17.91 -11.99
N ASN A 233 0.72 -17.58 -10.83
CA ASN A 233 0.24 -16.24 -10.49
C ASN A 233 1.25 -15.44 -9.63
N ALA A 234 2.32 -16.08 -9.16
CA ALA A 234 3.28 -15.46 -8.25
C ALA A 234 4.28 -14.56 -8.99
N VAL A 235 4.63 -13.45 -8.34
CA VAL A 235 5.74 -12.57 -8.72
C VAL A 235 6.75 -12.59 -7.58
N PHE A 236 7.98 -13.00 -7.89
CA PHE A 236 9.10 -12.96 -6.96
C PHE A 236 9.93 -11.71 -7.22
N MET A 237 10.28 -10.99 -6.16
CA MET A 237 11.20 -9.85 -6.22
C MET A 237 12.29 -10.02 -5.16
N THR A 238 13.54 -9.77 -5.54
CA THR A 238 14.68 -9.80 -4.62
C THR A 238 15.57 -8.59 -4.82
N PHE A 239 16.25 -8.16 -3.77
CA PHE A 239 17.19 -7.05 -3.77
C PHE A 239 18.42 -7.41 -2.94
N GLY A 240 19.62 -7.03 -3.39
CA GLY A 240 20.85 -7.08 -2.61
C GLY A 240 22.00 -7.79 -3.32
N ASP A 241 22.98 -8.24 -2.54
CA ASP A 241 24.25 -8.81 -3.01
C ASP A 241 24.24 -10.35 -3.15
N ILE A 242 23.11 -11.01 -2.94
CA ILE A 242 22.94 -12.44 -3.20
C ILE A 242 22.57 -12.65 -4.68
N PRO A 243 23.33 -13.43 -5.47
CA PRO A 243 23.04 -13.61 -6.89
C PRO A 243 21.67 -14.26 -7.17
N ALA A 244 21.00 -13.81 -8.24
CA ALA A 244 19.70 -14.34 -8.67
C ALA A 244 19.65 -15.88 -8.76
N ALA A 245 20.68 -16.53 -9.30
CA ALA A 245 20.75 -17.99 -9.41
C ALA A 245 20.70 -18.73 -8.06
N GLU A 246 21.21 -18.11 -6.98
CA GLU A 246 21.16 -18.69 -5.63
C GLU A 246 19.73 -18.66 -5.09
N HIS A 247 19.04 -17.53 -5.24
CA HIS A 247 17.62 -17.41 -4.91
C HIS A 247 16.75 -18.37 -5.71
N GLN A 248 16.93 -18.41 -7.02
CA GLN A 248 16.19 -19.27 -7.94
C GLN A 248 16.34 -20.76 -7.60
N ARG A 249 17.53 -21.19 -7.15
CA ARG A 249 17.73 -22.56 -6.63
C ARG A 249 16.84 -22.83 -5.42
N GLN A 250 16.79 -21.89 -4.46
CA GLN A 250 15.92 -22.03 -3.29
C GLN A 250 14.44 -22.06 -3.68
N PHE A 251 14.02 -21.22 -4.63
CA PHE A 251 12.63 -21.19 -5.11
C PHE A 251 12.24 -22.53 -5.75
N GLU A 252 13.12 -23.07 -6.60
CA GLU A 252 12.91 -24.36 -7.28
C GLU A 252 12.88 -25.53 -6.31
N ASP A 253 13.91 -25.65 -5.47
CA ASP A 253 14.09 -26.80 -4.56
C ASP A 253 13.04 -26.82 -3.45
N LYS A 254 12.56 -25.66 -3.00
CA LYS A 254 11.64 -25.55 -1.86
C LYS A 254 10.18 -25.41 -2.26
N ALA A 255 9.85 -24.94 -3.47
CA ALA A 255 8.47 -24.70 -3.87
C ALA A 255 8.16 -25.03 -5.33
N LEU A 256 8.79 -24.36 -6.30
CA LEU A 256 8.29 -24.31 -7.68
C LEU A 256 8.33 -25.65 -8.42
N SER A 257 9.25 -26.55 -8.06
CA SER A 257 9.37 -27.87 -8.69
C SER A 257 8.14 -28.78 -8.47
N ASP A 258 7.39 -28.56 -7.38
CA ASP A 258 6.19 -29.32 -7.00
C ASP A 258 4.93 -28.93 -7.82
N PHE A 259 5.00 -27.88 -8.65
CA PHE A 259 3.85 -27.36 -9.40
C PHE A 259 4.02 -27.50 -10.91
N ASP A 260 2.92 -27.74 -11.62
CA ASP A 260 2.82 -27.56 -13.07
C ASP A 260 2.16 -26.21 -13.36
N ARG A 261 2.24 -25.71 -14.60
CA ARG A 261 1.56 -24.47 -14.97
C ARG A 261 0.04 -24.58 -14.76
N LEU A 262 -0.55 -23.58 -14.10
CA LEU A 262 -2.00 -23.44 -13.98
C LEU A 262 -2.55 -22.69 -15.21
N ASP A 263 -3.59 -23.25 -15.81
CA ASP A 263 -4.30 -22.64 -16.96
C ASP A 263 -5.44 -21.73 -16.46
N VAL A 264 -5.08 -20.77 -15.61
CA VAL A 264 -5.98 -19.74 -15.09
C VAL A 264 -5.27 -18.41 -15.21
N ASP A 265 -5.90 -17.46 -15.88
CA ASP A 265 -5.38 -16.12 -16.08
C ASP A 265 -6.02 -15.15 -15.08
N ILE A 266 -5.29 -14.83 -14.01
CA ILE A 266 -5.74 -13.87 -12.98
C ILE A 266 -5.19 -12.49 -13.36
N HIS A 267 -6.10 -11.54 -13.56
CA HIS A 267 -5.82 -10.14 -13.83
C HIS A 267 -7.02 -9.28 -13.40
N VAL A 268 -6.79 -7.97 -13.34
CA VAL A 268 -7.84 -6.97 -13.21
C VAL A 268 -8.12 -6.42 -14.61
N ASP A 269 -9.38 -6.40 -15.00
CA ASP A 269 -9.83 -5.80 -16.26
C ASP A 269 -9.91 -4.27 -16.13
N ASP A 270 -9.87 -3.56 -17.25
CA ASP A 270 -10.16 -2.13 -17.29
C ASP A 270 -11.62 -1.86 -16.87
N GLU A 271 -11.86 -0.79 -16.12
CA GLU A 271 -13.17 -0.42 -15.61
C GLU A 271 -14.08 0.12 -16.73
N GLN A 272 -15.37 -0.18 -16.62
CA GLN A 272 -16.38 0.27 -17.56
C GLN A 272 -16.61 1.79 -17.43
N ARG A 273 -16.23 2.55 -18.47
CA ARG A 273 -16.37 4.00 -18.50
C ARG A 273 -17.83 4.48 -18.43
N PHE A 274 -18.06 5.56 -17.69
CA PHE A 274 -19.35 6.25 -17.65
C PHE A 274 -19.58 7.13 -18.87
N ASP A 275 -20.84 7.24 -19.31
CA ASP A 275 -21.25 8.20 -20.34
C ASP A 275 -21.54 9.60 -19.77
N LYS A 276 -21.72 9.71 -18.45
CA LYS A 276 -22.02 10.96 -17.74
C LYS A 276 -21.58 10.86 -16.27
N PRO A 277 -21.30 12.00 -15.61
CA PRO A 277 -20.98 12.03 -14.19
C PRO A 277 -22.09 11.42 -13.32
N LEU A 278 -21.69 10.80 -12.22
CA LEU A 278 -22.55 10.22 -11.20
C LEU A 278 -22.58 11.14 -9.97
N VAL A 279 -23.76 11.29 -9.37
CA VAL A 279 -23.95 11.98 -8.10
C VAL A 279 -24.47 10.97 -7.09
N VAL A 280 -23.78 10.88 -5.96
CA VAL A 280 -24.03 9.93 -4.88
C VAL A 280 -24.17 10.70 -3.57
N GLU A 281 -25.17 10.31 -2.78
CA GLU A 281 -25.28 10.70 -1.37
C GLU A 281 -25.24 9.45 -0.51
N ASP A 282 -24.45 9.49 0.55
CA ASP A 282 -24.37 8.43 1.54
C ASP A 282 -24.23 8.99 2.96
N VAL A 283 -24.24 8.11 3.95
CA VAL A 283 -24.15 8.44 5.37
C VAL A 283 -23.00 7.71 6.05
N TYR A 284 -22.42 8.34 7.06
CA TYR A 284 -21.49 7.68 7.97
C TYR A 284 -21.96 7.83 9.41
N ALA A 285 -21.49 6.92 10.27
CA ALA A 285 -21.88 6.90 11.66
C ALA A 285 -21.24 8.09 12.40
N PHE A 286 -22.07 8.87 13.10
CA PHE A 286 -21.60 9.99 13.93
C PHE A 286 -22.16 9.86 15.34
N ASP A 287 -21.38 9.28 16.24
CA ASP A 287 -21.80 9.12 17.63
C ASP A 287 -21.78 10.47 18.36
N LEU A 288 -22.91 10.85 18.95
CA LEU A 288 -23.03 12.10 19.70
C LEU A 288 -22.17 12.06 20.97
N VAL A 289 -21.15 12.92 21.01
CA VAL A 289 -20.32 13.17 22.19
C VAL A 289 -20.72 14.53 22.79
N GLU A 290 -20.71 14.63 24.13
CA GLU A 290 -21.05 15.89 24.82
C GLU A 290 -20.16 17.05 24.32
N GLY A 291 -20.79 18.11 23.82
CA GLY A 291 -20.10 19.29 23.28
C GLY A 291 -19.71 19.22 21.81
N VAL A 292 -20.04 18.14 21.09
CA VAL A 292 -19.78 18.00 19.65
C VAL A 292 -21.10 18.00 18.87
N SER A 293 -21.27 18.98 17.97
CA SER A 293 -22.44 19.06 17.07
C SER A 293 -22.24 18.19 15.81
N PRO A 294 -23.31 17.59 15.26
CA PRO A 294 -23.28 17.00 13.92
C PRO A 294 -23.25 18.06 12.81
N ASP A 295 -23.48 19.34 13.12
CA ASP A 295 -23.36 20.44 12.14
C ASP A 295 -21.92 20.58 11.66
N HIS A 296 -21.73 20.96 10.40
CA HIS A 296 -20.44 21.09 9.74
C HIS A 296 -19.61 19.80 9.85
N LYS A 297 -20.23 18.68 9.49
CA LYS A 297 -19.61 17.35 9.45
C LYS A 297 -19.83 16.61 8.12
N THR A 298 -20.40 17.27 7.12
CA THR A 298 -20.55 16.66 5.80
C THR A 298 -19.23 16.72 5.04
N HIS A 299 -18.92 15.63 4.34
CA HIS A 299 -17.81 15.54 3.41
C HIS A 299 -18.35 15.64 1.97
N HIS A 300 -17.67 16.42 1.13
CA HIS A 300 -17.91 16.43 -0.31
C HIS A 300 -16.62 16.06 -1.04
N VAL A 301 -16.70 15.10 -1.94
CA VAL A 301 -15.56 14.63 -2.75
C VAL A 301 -15.98 14.54 -4.21
N LEU A 302 -15.14 15.03 -5.09
CA LEU A 302 -15.16 14.69 -6.52
C LEU A 302 -14.01 13.74 -6.81
N GLY A 303 -14.32 12.61 -7.44
CA GLY A 303 -13.34 11.63 -7.91
C GLY A 303 -13.46 11.42 -9.42
N TRP A 304 -12.33 11.29 -10.10
CA TRP A 304 -12.22 10.96 -11.52
C TRP A 304 -11.43 9.69 -11.71
N LEU A 305 -11.96 8.76 -12.50
CA LEU A 305 -11.21 7.61 -12.97
C LEU A 305 -10.29 8.05 -14.11
N LEU A 306 -9.01 7.72 -14.02
CA LEU A 306 -8.00 8.10 -15.00
C LEU A 306 -7.57 6.87 -15.83
N GLY A 307 -6.39 6.95 -16.44
CA GLY A 307 -5.78 5.87 -17.21
C GLY A 307 -5.09 4.82 -16.33
N PRO A 308 -4.49 3.80 -16.97
CA PRO A 308 -3.87 2.69 -16.27
C PRO A 308 -2.56 3.10 -15.55
N SER A 309 -2.31 2.50 -14.39
CA SER A 309 -1.05 2.67 -13.63
C SER A 309 0.13 1.90 -14.22
N THR A 310 -0.10 1.10 -15.26
CA THR A 310 0.92 0.28 -15.95
C THR A 310 1.86 1.07 -16.87
N SER A 311 1.56 2.35 -17.14
CA SER A 311 2.35 3.21 -18.00
C SER A 311 2.96 4.35 -17.19
N LEU A 312 4.29 4.34 -17.03
CA LEU A 312 4.99 5.39 -16.29
C LEU A 312 4.71 6.80 -16.84
N ASP A 313 4.55 6.97 -18.16
CA ASP A 313 4.19 8.28 -18.73
C ASP A 313 2.81 8.74 -18.26
N GLU A 314 1.82 7.83 -18.18
CA GLU A 314 0.46 8.11 -17.67
C GLU A 314 0.47 8.43 -16.17
N VAL A 315 1.22 7.66 -15.38
CA VAL A 315 1.40 7.91 -13.94
C VAL A 315 2.04 9.27 -13.71
N MET A 316 3.14 9.58 -14.41
CA MET A 316 3.90 10.80 -14.17
C MET A 316 3.19 12.06 -14.67
N ARG A 317 2.44 12.00 -15.78
CA ARG A 317 1.59 13.13 -16.22
C ARG A 317 0.42 13.37 -15.27
N SER A 318 -0.15 12.32 -14.68
CA SER A 318 -1.26 12.42 -13.72
C SER A 318 -0.77 12.98 -12.39
N ASN A 319 0.39 12.52 -11.92
CA ASN A 319 1.07 13.08 -10.75
C ASN A 319 1.44 14.56 -10.96
N LEU A 320 2.01 14.92 -12.12
CA LEU A 320 2.30 16.30 -12.46
C LEU A 320 1.03 17.18 -12.40
N LEU A 321 -0.07 16.73 -13.00
CA LEU A 321 -1.33 17.47 -12.95
C LEU A 321 -1.86 17.60 -11.51
N SER A 322 -1.84 16.50 -10.75
CA SER A 322 -2.28 16.48 -9.35
C SER A 322 -1.50 17.49 -8.51
N HIS A 323 -0.17 17.49 -8.60
CA HIS A 323 0.68 18.42 -7.86
C HIS A 323 0.44 19.87 -8.29
N VAL A 324 0.31 20.14 -9.59
CA VAL A 324 -0.03 21.51 -10.08
C VAL A 324 -1.32 22.03 -9.47
N LEU A 325 -2.30 21.15 -9.24
CA LEU A 325 -3.60 21.52 -8.70
C LEU A 325 -3.63 21.57 -7.17
N LEU A 326 -2.90 20.69 -6.47
CA LEU A 326 -3.12 20.39 -5.05
C LEU A 326 -1.88 20.43 -4.12
N GLU A 327 -0.65 20.50 -4.65
CA GLU A 327 0.59 20.26 -3.89
C GLU A 327 0.76 21.18 -2.66
N ASN A 328 0.52 22.48 -2.85
CA ASN A 328 0.77 23.50 -1.82
C ASN A 328 -0.35 24.55 -1.80
N SER A 329 -0.38 25.42 -0.78
CA SER A 329 -1.42 26.44 -0.60
C SER A 329 -1.53 27.48 -1.73
N SER A 330 -0.54 27.57 -2.63
CA SER A 330 -0.61 28.42 -3.83
C SER A 330 -1.22 27.70 -5.04
N SER A 331 -1.35 26.36 -4.97
CA SER A 331 -1.92 25.54 -6.04
C SER A 331 -3.41 25.85 -6.23
N PRO A 332 -3.94 25.93 -7.47
CA PRO A 332 -5.26 26.51 -7.73
C PRO A 332 -6.41 25.83 -6.97
N LEU A 333 -6.47 24.50 -6.96
CA LEU A 333 -7.51 23.80 -6.19
C LEU A 333 -7.21 23.89 -4.70
N ARG A 334 -5.98 23.61 -4.26
CA ARG A 334 -5.63 23.65 -2.83
C ARG A 334 -6.01 24.96 -2.18
N LYS A 335 -5.63 26.08 -2.80
CA LYS A 335 -5.95 27.44 -2.35
C LYS A 335 -7.45 27.64 -2.14
N VAL A 336 -8.26 27.20 -3.10
CA VAL A 336 -9.71 27.37 -3.05
C VAL A 336 -10.34 26.45 -2.00
N LEU A 337 -9.86 25.21 -1.87
CA LEU A 337 -10.32 24.27 -0.85
C LEU A 337 -9.96 24.72 0.58
N GLU A 338 -8.83 25.40 0.77
CA GLU A 338 -8.39 25.93 2.07
C GLU A 338 -9.08 27.24 2.48
N THR A 339 -9.61 28.02 1.51
CA THR A 339 -10.12 29.38 1.75
C THR A 339 -11.61 29.55 1.49
N THR A 340 -12.29 28.51 1.04
CA THR A 340 -13.74 28.52 0.80
C THR A 340 -14.53 28.57 2.10
N ASP A 341 -15.65 29.29 2.11
CA ASP A 341 -16.61 29.28 3.23
C ASP A 341 -17.55 28.07 3.20
N LEU A 342 -17.44 27.20 2.17
CA LEU A 342 -18.29 26.00 2.00
C LEU A 342 -17.87 24.83 2.90
N GLY A 343 -16.71 24.89 3.55
CA GLY A 343 -16.19 23.83 4.42
C GLY A 343 -15.12 24.35 5.36
N THR A 344 -14.58 23.48 6.21
CA THR A 344 -13.56 23.87 7.20
C THR A 344 -12.14 23.55 6.76
N ALA A 345 -11.96 22.51 5.95
CA ALA A 345 -10.64 22.07 5.48
C ALA A 345 -10.75 21.26 4.18
N PRO A 346 -9.66 21.14 3.40
CA PRO A 346 -9.57 20.16 2.33
C PRO A 346 -9.77 18.73 2.85
N SER A 347 -10.40 17.88 2.02
CA SER A 347 -10.56 16.47 2.34
C SER A 347 -9.20 15.76 2.42
N PRO A 348 -9.03 14.80 3.35
CA PRO A 348 -7.84 13.94 3.39
C PRO A 348 -7.62 13.09 2.13
N LEU A 349 -8.64 12.94 1.27
CA LEU A 349 -8.55 12.18 0.01
C LEU A 349 -8.03 13.02 -1.17
N CYS A 350 -7.69 14.30 -0.97
CA CYS A 350 -7.19 15.13 -2.06
C CYS A 350 -5.85 14.60 -2.59
N GLY A 351 -5.77 14.31 -3.89
CA GLY A 351 -4.54 13.85 -4.53
C GLY A 351 -4.80 12.85 -5.65
N LEU A 352 -3.76 12.06 -5.94
CA LEU A 352 -3.78 10.96 -6.89
C LEU A 352 -3.65 9.64 -6.12
N GLU A 353 -4.50 8.66 -6.42
CA GLU A 353 -4.26 7.25 -6.10
C GLU A 353 -3.80 6.55 -7.38
N ASP A 354 -2.59 6.01 -7.37
CA ASP A 354 -1.96 5.36 -8.52
C ASP A 354 -1.57 3.90 -8.29
N SER A 355 -1.95 3.30 -7.15
CA SER A 355 -1.66 1.89 -6.87
C SER A 355 -2.62 0.90 -7.51
N ASN A 356 -3.87 1.30 -7.80
CA ASN A 356 -4.86 0.51 -8.54
C ASN A 356 -4.47 0.33 -10.02
N HIS A 357 -5.04 -0.66 -10.70
CA HIS A 357 -4.82 -0.95 -12.13
C HIS A 357 -5.12 0.27 -13.01
N GLU A 358 -6.19 1.00 -12.68
CA GLU A 358 -6.48 2.33 -13.21
C GLU A 358 -6.47 3.33 -12.08
N MET A 359 -5.82 4.48 -12.30
CA MET A 359 -5.61 5.49 -11.27
C MET A 359 -6.89 6.30 -11.02
N CYS A 360 -6.96 7.02 -9.90
CA CYS A 360 -7.95 8.07 -9.73
C CYS A 360 -7.39 9.36 -9.15
N PHE A 361 -7.97 10.48 -9.58
CA PHE A 361 -7.72 11.80 -9.00
C PHE A 361 -8.93 12.22 -8.15
N MET A 362 -8.67 12.77 -6.97
CA MET A 362 -9.71 13.24 -6.07
C MET A 362 -9.42 14.62 -5.52
N CYS A 363 -10.48 15.37 -5.28
CA CYS A 363 -10.45 16.60 -4.51
C CYS A 363 -11.75 16.78 -3.72
N GLY A 364 -11.67 17.34 -2.53
CA GLY A 364 -12.81 17.42 -1.63
C GLY A 364 -12.64 18.44 -0.52
N ILE A 365 -13.71 18.65 0.23
CA ILE A 365 -13.72 19.39 1.49
C ILE A 365 -14.36 18.55 2.59
N GLU A 366 -13.96 18.83 3.83
CA GLU A 366 -14.64 18.37 5.04
C GLU A 366 -15.16 19.55 5.86
N GLY A 367 -16.12 19.25 6.74
CA GLY A 367 -16.75 20.26 7.59
C GLY A 367 -17.79 21.12 6.89
N SER A 368 -18.50 20.54 5.92
CA SER A 368 -19.53 21.20 5.11
C SER A 368 -20.95 20.83 5.54
N GLU A 369 -21.95 21.30 4.80
CA GLU A 369 -23.36 20.95 4.92
C GLU A 369 -23.92 20.34 3.61
N PRO A 370 -24.90 19.42 3.67
CA PRO A 370 -25.38 18.71 2.48
C PRO A 370 -25.86 19.60 1.34
N GLU A 371 -26.47 20.74 1.66
CA GLU A 371 -26.93 21.75 0.70
C GLU A 371 -25.82 22.42 -0.11
N ASP A 372 -24.57 22.41 0.37
CA ASP A 372 -23.44 23.05 -0.29
C ASP A 372 -22.80 22.17 -1.39
N ALA A 373 -23.26 20.92 -1.57
CA ALA A 373 -22.71 19.96 -2.51
C ALA A 373 -22.62 20.49 -3.96
N GLU A 374 -23.68 21.14 -4.45
CA GLU A 374 -23.69 21.69 -5.81
C GLU A 374 -22.78 22.93 -5.94
N ALA A 375 -22.73 23.76 -4.90
CA ALA A 375 -21.86 24.92 -4.87
C ALA A 375 -20.38 24.51 -4.83
N PHE A 376 -20.05 23.46 -4.07
CA PHE A 376 -18.73 22.86 -4.03
C PHE A 376 -18.32 22.30 -5.39
N GLU A 377 -19.18 21.53 -6.06
CA GLU A 377 -18.85 21.00 -7.38
C GLU A 377 -18.62 22.13 -8.39
N ALA A 378 -19.50 23.14 -8.41
CA ALA A 378 -19.32 24.31 -9.28
C ALA A 378 -17.99 25.02 -9.02
N LEU A 379 -17.62 25.21 -7.76
CA LEU A 379 -16.36 25.83 -7.36
C LEU A 379 -15.14 25.08 -7.93
N VAL A 380 -15.10 23.75 -7.79
CA VAL A 380 -14.01 22.93 -8.34
C VAL A 380 -13.97 23.02 -9.86
N ILE A 381 -15.13 22.88 -10.53
CA ILE A 381 -15.20 22.92 -12.00
C ILE A 381 -14.78 24.29 -12.54
N ASP A 382 -15.16 25.39 -11.88
CA ASP A 382 -14.76 26.74 -12.26
C ASP A 382 -13.24 26.94 -12.17
N VAL A 383 -12.59 26.41 -11.13
CA VAL A 383 -11.11 26.43 -11.02
C VAL A 383 -10.47 25.61 -12.13
N LEU A 384 -10.97 24.40 -12.41
CA LEU A 384 -10.45 23.58 -13.50
C LEU A 384 -10.61 24.28 -14.85
N GLN A 385 -11.74 24.94 -15.10
CA GLN A 385 -11.96 25.73 -16.32
C GLN A 385 -11.01 26.94 -16.42
N ASP A 386 -10.71 27.60 -15.30
CA ASP A 386 -9.74 28.70 -15.28
C ASP A 386 -8.33 28.19 -15.64
N VAL A 387 -7.89 27.09 -15.03
CA VAL A 387 -6.59 26.47 -15.34
C VAL A 387 -6.55 25.99 -16.80
N ALA A 388 -7.62 25.37 -17.30
CA ALA A 388 -7.71 24.93 -18.70
C ALA A 388 -7.66 26.10 -19.69
N LYS A 389 -8.13 27.29 -19.30
CA LYS A 389 -8.13 28.48 -20.16
C LYS A 389 -6.82 29.27 -20.07
N ASN A 390 -6.36 29.52 -18.87
CA ASN A 390 -5.28 30.46 -18.58
C ASN A 390 -3.94 29.76 -18.30
N GLY A 391 -3.95 28.47 -17.98
CA GLY A 391 -2.78 27.73 -17.51
C GLY A 391 -2.34 28.18 -16.11
N VAL A 392 -1.12 27.83 -15.75
CA VAL A 392 -0.43 28.32 -14.53
C VAL A 392 0.91 28.94 -14.92
N PRO A 393 1.52 29.79 -14.06
CA PRO A 393 2.83 30.37 -14.34
C PRO A 393 3.89 29.29 -14.57
N ARG A 394 4.75 29.49 -15.58
CA ARG A 394 5.80 28.54 -15.96
C ARG A 394 6.76 28.21 -14.81
N GLU A 395 7.11 29.20 -14.00
CA GLU A 395 7.97 28.99 -12.83
C GLU A 395 7.34 28.04 -11.81
N HIS A 396 6.00 28.04 -11.68
CA HIS A 396 5.27 27.11 -10.83
C HIS A 396 5.33 25.70 -11.41
N LEU A 397 5.16 25.53 -12.73
CA LEU A 397 5.30 24.22 -13.39
C LEU A 397 6.70 23.64 -13.24
N GLU A 398 7.73 24.47 -13.42
CA GLU A 398 9.13 24.04 -13.26
C GLU A 398 9.43 23.66 -11.79
N ALA A 399 8.86 24.39 -10.82
CA ALA A 399 8.98 24.06 -9.40
C ALA A 399 8.25 22.76 -9.03
N VAL A 400 7.02 22.58 -9.49
CA VAL A 400 6.23 21.36 -9.26
C VAL A 400 6.89 20.15 -9.89
N LEU A 401 7.38 20.26 -11.13
CA LEU A 401 8.10 19.16 -11.77
C LEU A 401 9.39 18.81 -11.02
N HIS A 402 10.08 19.81 -10.46
CA HIS A 402 11.25 19.57 -9.63
C HIS A 402 10.88 18.88 -8.30
N GLN A 403 9.78 19.28 -7.66
CA GLN A 403 9.26 18.61 -6.46
C GLN A 403 8.83 17.17 -6.76
N LEU A 404 8.14 16.94 -7.87
CA LEU A 404 7.76 15.60 -8.33
C LEU A 404 9.00 14.74 -8.61
N GLU A 405 10.03 15.30 -9.24
CA GLU A 405 11.30 14.58 -9.42
C GLU A 405 11.93 14.22 -8.06
N LEU A 406 11.93 15.15 -7.11
CA LEU A 406 12.50 14.91 -5.78
C LEU A 406 11.72 13.84 -5.02
N SER A 407 10.39 13.92 -4.99
CA SER A 407 9.53 12.97 -4.27
C SER A 407 9.62 11.55 -4.85
N GLN A 408 9.70 11.43 -6.17
CA GLN A 408 9.83 10.15 -6.85
C GLN A 408 11.25 9.56 -6.72
N ARG A 409 12.26 10.40 -6.52
CA ARG A 409 13.64 9.94 -6.26
C ARG A 409 13.91 9.64 -4.79
N GLU A 410 13.14 10.22 -3.88
CA GLU A 410 13.39 10.07 -2.45
C GLU A 410 13.10 8.63 -2.01
N ILE A 411 14.13 7.99 -1.45
CA ILE A 411 14.01 6.67 -0.84
C ILE A 411 14.47 6.85 0.61
N GLY A 412 13.49 6.94 1.51
CA GLY A 412 13.73 7.18 2.94
C GLY A 412 14.31 5.97 3.66
N GLY A 413 14.70 6.13 4.92
CA GLY A 413 15.18 5.03 5.78
C GLY A 413 14.30 4.71 6.99
N ASP A 414 13.31 5.56 7.30
CA ASP A 414 12.65 5.56 8.62
C ASP A 414 11.43 4.64 8.73
N GLY A 415 10.97 4.06 7.62
CA GLY A 415 9.81 3.15 7.58
C GLY A 415 10.16 1.74 7.10
N TYR A 416 10.54 1.63 5.84
CA TYR A 416 10.92 0.36 5.21
C TYR A 416 12.41 0.31 4.89
N PRO A 417 13.06 -0.87 4.91
CA PRO A 417 14.41 -1.04 4.39
C PRO A 417 14.53 -0.50 2.96
N TYR A 418 15.68 0.08 2.61
CA TYR A 418 15.92 0.68 1.29
C TYR A 418 15.53 -0.26 0.14
N GLY A 419 16.02 -1.51 0.19
CA GLY A 419 15.72 -2.51 -0.85
C GLY A 419 14.23 -2.86 -0.97
N LEU A 420 13.48 -2.78 0.13
CA LEU A 420 12.05 -3.01 0.12
C LEU A 420 11.31 -1.85 -0.54
N GLN A 421 11.72 -0.60 -0.27
CA GLN A 421 11.14 0.57 -0.95
C GLN A 421 11.34 0.48 -2.47
N VAL A 422 12.56 0.15 -2.91
CA VAL A 422 12.84 -0.05 -4.35
C VAL A 422 11.96 -1.16 -4.93
N ILE A 423 11.80 -2.29 -4.23
CA ILE A 423 10.89 -3.37 -4.69
C ILE A 423 9.45 -2.86 -4.80
N LEU A 424 8.95 -2.14 -3.79
CA LEU A 424 7.57 -1.65 -3.74
C LEU A 424 7.28 -0.63 -4.85
N SER A 425 8.24 0.24 -5.21
CA SER A 425 8.10 1.19 -6.33
C SER A 425 7.84 0.50 -7.67
N GLY A 426 8.30 -0.74 -7.86
CA GLY A 426 8.05 -1.54 -9.07
C GLY A 426 6.93 -2.58 -8.93
N LEU A 427 6.38 -2.78 -7.73
CA LEU A 427 5.51 -3.93 -7.44
C LEU A 427 4.19 -3.84 -8.22
N SER A 428 3.51 -2.68 -8.21
CA SER A 428 2.24 -2.51 -8.92
C SER A 428 2.41 -2.83 -10.42
N ALA A 429 3.42 -2.25 -11.06
CA ALA A 429 3.76 -2.56 -12.45
C ALA A 429 3.96 -4.07 -12.69
N ALA A 430 4.74 -4.75 -11.85
CA ALA A 430 4.97 -6.19 -11.96
C ALA A 430 3.70 -7.02 -11.76
N ILE A 431 2.83 -6.63 -10.82
CA ILE A 431 1.52 -7.25 -10.56
C ILE A 431 0.61 -7.08 -11.77
N HIS A 432 0.57 -5.93 -12.40
CA HIS A 432 -0.22 -5.70 -13.61
C HIS A 432 0.47 -6.11 -14.91
N ARG A 433 1.59 -6.87 -14.84
CA ARG A 433 2.36 -7.39 -15.99
C ARG A 433 2.95 -6.31 -16.88
N ALA A 434 3.14 -5.12 -16.33
CA ALA A 434 3.97 -4.08 -16.89
C ALA A 434 5.45 -4.31 -16.55
N ASP A 435 6.29 -3.48 -17.13
CA ASP A 435 7.73 -3.49 -16.92
C ASP A 435 8.10 -2.72 -15.63
N PRO A 436 8.52 -3.39 -14.54
CA PRO A 436 8.89 -2.69 -13.31
C PRO A 436 10.21 -1.91 -13.43
N SER A 437 11.10 -2.21 -14.38
CA SER A 437 12.37 -1.48 -14.52
C SER A 437 12.15 -0.02 -14.95
N GLN A 438 11.07 0.25 -15.69
CA GLN A 438 10.70 1.61 -16.06
C GLN A 438 10.36 2.45 -14.83
N PHE A 439 9.60 1.90 -13.89
CA PHE A 439 9.21 2.60 -12.65
C PHE A 439 10.41 2.86 -11.71
N LEU A 440 11.49 2.12 -11.88
CA LEU A 440 12.76 2.36 -11.17
C LEU A 440 13.67 3.35 -11.90
N ASN A 441 13.51 3.50 -13.22
CA ASN A 441 14.31 4.38 -14.07
C ASN A 441 13.51 5.61 -14.51
N LEU A 442 13.42 6.60 -13.62
CA LEU A 442 12.60 7.80 -13.80
C LEU A 442 13.21 8.86 -14.74
N ASP A 443 14.53 8.81 -14.98
CA ASP A 443 15.24 9.85 -15.74
C ASP A 443 14.62 10.14 -17.13
N PRO A 444 14.27 9.12 -17.95
CA PRO A 444 13.70 9.36 -19.29
C PRO A 444 12.34 10.07 -19.25
N VAL A 445 11.47 9.71 -18.31
CA VAL A 445 10.13 10.31 -18.20
C VAL A 445 10.20 11.73 -17.64
N ILE A 446 11.09 11.98 -16.67
CA ILE A 446 11.31 13.33 -16.14
C ILE A 446 11.82 14.27 -17.24
N GLU A 447 12.79 13.83 -18.05
CA GLU A 447 13.29 14.67 -19.16
C GLU A 447 12.23 14.90 -20.23
N SER A 448 11.42 13.88 -20.54
CA SER A 448 10.25 14.01 -21.43
C SER A 448 9.27 15.06 -20.90
N LEU A 449 8.92 15.01 -19.61
CA LEU A 449 8.05 16.00 -18.98
C LEU A 449 8.67 17.40 -19.00
N ARG A 450 9.98 17.54 -18.73
CA ARG A 450 10.70 18.82 -18.82
C ARG A 450 10.59 19.46 -20.20
N GLU A 451 10.59 18.66 -21.27
CA GLU A 451 10.35 19.15 -22.63
C GLU A 451 8.87 19.48 -22.87
N LYS A 452 7.95 18.62 -22.45
CA LYS A 452 6.50 18.81 -22.62
C LYS A 452 6.00 20.09 -21.93
N ILE A 453 6.45 20.39 -20.70
CA ILE A 453 6.02 21.61 -19.97
C ILE A 453 6.55 22.92 -20.56
N LYS A 454 7.42 22.88 -21.58
CA LYS A 454 7.84 24.09 -22.30
C LYS A 454 6.73 24.64 -23.18
N ASP A 455 5.75 23.81 -23.53
CA ASP A 455 4.52 24.22 -24.20
C ASP A 455 3.50 24.69 -23.15
N ASP A 456 3.15 25.98 -23.19
CA ASP A 456 2.21 26.61 -22.26
C ASP A 456 0.79 26.01 -22.36
N ASP A 457 0.47 25.29 -23.43
CA ASP A 457 -0.81 24.62 -23.62
C ASP A 457 -0.84 23.18 -23.09
N TYR A 458 0.30 22.61 -22.69
CA TYR A 458 0.38 21.21 -22.24
C TYR A 458 -0.50 20.95 -21.01
N ILE A 459 -0.38 21.77 -19.96
CA ILE A 459 -1.17 21.61 -18.73
C ILE A 459 -2.65 21.90 -18.98
N LYS A 460 -2.96 22.85 -19.86
CA LYS A 460 -4.35 23.16 -20.25
C LYS A 460 -5.02 21.95 -20.90
N GLN A 461 -4.30 21.28 -21.80
CA GLN A 461 -4.76 20.06 -22.45
C GLN A 461 -4.90 18.91 -21.46
N LEU A 462 -3.97 18.76 -20.52
CA LEU A 462 -4.08 17.73 -19.47
C LEU A 462 -5.31 17.89 -18.59
N VAL A 463 -5.66 19.13 -18.18
CA VAL A 463 -6.90 19.39 -17.42
C VAL A 463 -8.14 19.02 -18.23
N HIS A 464 -8.15 19.33 -19.53
CA HIS A 464 -9.23 18.93 -20.43
C HIS A 464 -9.36 17.40 -20.50
N GLU A 465 -8.28 16.72 -20.86
CA GLU A 465 -8.27 15.28 -21.12
C GLU A 465 -8.57 14.45 -19.87
N LEU A 466 -7.93 14.75 -18.75
CA LEU A 466 -8.01 13.92 -17.54
C LEU A 466 -9.25 14.25 -16.68
N LEU A 467 -9.73 15.51 -16.69
CA LEU A 467 -10.74 15.98 -15.74
C LEU A 467 -11.99 16.58 -16.39
N LEU A 468 -11.88 17.65 -17.18
CA LEU A 468 -13.08 18.39 -17.65
C LEU A 468 -13.89 17.63 -18.71
N ASP A 469 -13.21 16.98 -19.65
CA ASP A 469 -13.84 16.22 -20.74
C ASP A 469 -14.08 14.75 -20.35
N ASN A 470 -13.64 14.35 -19.15
CA ASN A 470 -13.79 13.00 -18.63
C ASN A 470 -15.15 12.83 -17.92
N PRO A 471 -16.11 12.09 -18.51
CA PRO A 471 -17.42 11.86 -17.92
C PRO A 471 -17.41 10.86 -16.75
N HIS A 472 -16.32 10.10 -16.56
CA HIS A 472 -16.17 9.14 -15.46
C HIS A 472 -15.79 9.86 -14.17
N ARG A 473 -16.72 10.69 -13.70
CA ARG A 473 -16.63 11.51 -12.50
C ARG A 473 -17.72 11.13 -11.53
N VAL A 474 -17.38 11.01 -10.26
CA VAL A 474 -18.31 10.79 -9.15
C VAL A 474 -18.27 12.00 -8.23
N ARG A 475 -19.43 12.56 -7.90
CA ARG A 475 -19.61 13.45 -6.74
C ARG A 475 -20.20 12.67 -5.59
N LEU A 476 -19.46 12.52 -4.51
CA LEU A 476 -19.92 11.91 -3.27
C LEU A 476 -20.18 12.99 -2.21
N THR A 477 -21.38 12.98 -1.65
CA THR A 477 -21.74 13.72 -0.43
C THR A 477 -21.97 12.73 0.70
N MET A 478 -21.11 12.72 1.70
CA MET A 478 -21.20 11.80 2.84
C MET A 478 -21.54 12.58 4.11
N LYS A 479 -22.75 12.36 4.65
CA LYS A 479 -23.31 13.14 5.78
C LYS A 479 -23.32 12.34 7.09
N PRO A 480 -23.22 12.99 8.25
CA PRO A 480 -23.30 12.32 9.54
C PRO A 480 -24.71 11.74 9.78
N ASP A 481 -24.79 10.55 10.35
CA ASP A 481 -26.01 9.94 10.87
C ASP A 481 -25.79 9.49 12.32
N THR A 482 -26.57 10.06 13.25
CA THR A 482 -26.45 9.83 14.69
C THR A 482 -27.11 8.56 15.19
N GLU A 483 -27.89 7.89 14.34
CA GLU A 483 -28.59 6.64 14.67
C GLU A 483 -28.00 5.42 13.93
N LEU A 484 -27.11 5.64 12.95
CA LEU A 484 -26.53 4.57 12.15
C LEU A 484 -25.76 3.53 12.99
N SER A 485 -24.95 3.94 13.97
CA SER A 485 -24.23 3.00 14.86
C SER A 485 -25.19 2.06 15.58
N LYS A 486 -26.24 2.62 16.20
CA LYS A 486 -27.28 1.84 16.89
C LYS A 486 -28.02 0.92 15.94
N SER A 487 -28.32 1.39 14.72
CA SER A 487 -28.97 0.58 13.68
C SER A 487 -28.08 -0.59 13.25
N LYS A 488 -26.76 -0.38 13.11
CA LYS A 488 -25.80 -1.43 12.76
C LYS A 488 -25.66 -2.45 13.90
N GLU A 489 -25.54 -2.00 15.15
CA GLU A 489 -25.52 -2.87 16.34
C GLU A 489 -26.80 -3.70 16.48
N GLU A 490 -27.97 -3.08 16.23
CA GLU A 490 -29.25 -3.76 16.23
C GLU A 490 -29.33 -4.83 15.13
N ALA A 491 -28.90 -4.50 13.92
CA ALA A 491 -28.87 -5.45 12.80
C ALA A 491 -27.95 -6.64 13.09
N GLU A 492 -26.77 -6.40 13.67
CA GLU A 492 -25.85 -7.46 14.10
C GLU A 492 -26.49 -8.35 15.18
N ARG A 493 -27.11 -7.75 16.19
CA ARG A 493 -27.80 -8.51 17.25
C ARG A 493 -28.95 -9.35 16.71
N GLN A 494 -29.74 -8.80 15.80
CA GLN A 494 -30.83 -9.53 15.13
C GLN A 494 -30.30 -10.67 14.26
N HIS A 495 -29.21 -10.44 13.55
CA HIS A 495 -28.54 -11.46 12.75
C HIS A 495 -28.05 -12.63 13.62
N LEU A 496 -27.34 -12.35 14.72
CA LEU A 496 -26.89 -13.36 15.68
C LEU A 496 -28.07 -14.11 16.34
N ALA A 497 -29.16 -13.41 16.66
CA ALA A 497 -30.37 -14.02 17.20
C ALA A 497 -31.05 -14.95 16.18
N ALA A 498 -31.09 -14.56 14.90
CA ALA A 498 -31.61 -15.38 13.82
C ALA A 498 -30.77 -16.65 13.60
N ILE A 499 -29.43 -16.52 13.63
CA ILE A 499 -28.52 -17.68 13.62
C ILE A 499 -28.87 -18.62 14.77
N LYS A 500 -28.89 -18.13 16.01
CA LYS A 500 -29.18 -18.95 17.21
C LYS A 500 -30.54 -19.64 17.15
N ALA A 501 -31.57 -18.96 16.62
CA ALA A 501 -32.91 -19.51 16.46
C ALA A 501 -32.96 -20.61 15.40
N GLY A 502 -32.14 -20.51 14.35
CA GLY A 502 -31.99 -21.54 13.30
C GLY A 502 -31.14 -22.74 13.71
N MET A 503 -30.35 -22.64 14.79
CA MET A 503 -29.50 -23.74 15.26
C MET A 503 -30.31 -24.87 15.91
N THR A 504 -30.03 -26.09 15.46
CA THR A 504 -30.38 -27.33 16.16
C THR A 504 -29.56 -27.49 17.45
N ASP A 505 -30.03 -28.32 18.37
CA ASP A 505 -29.28 -28.63 19.61
C ASP A 505 -27.90 -29.25 19.32
N GLU A 506 -27.78 -30.00 18.21
CA GLU A 506 -26.50 -30.53 17.74
C GLU A 506 -25.55 -29.40 17.29
N GLN A 507 -26.04 -28.41 16.54
CA GLN A 507 -25.23 -27.26 16.13
C GLN A 507 -24.81 -26.40 17.33
N ARG A 508 -25.70 -26.15 18.30
CA ARG A 508 -25.35 -25.43 19.53
C ARG A 508 -24.25 -26.15 20.31
N SER A 509 -24.40 -27.48 20.45
CA SER A 509 -23.38 -28.31 21.09
C SER A 509 -22.07 -28.31 20.30
N LYS A 510 -22.12 -28.25 18.96
CA LYS A 510 -20.93 -28.14 18.10
C LYS A 510 -20.20 -26.81 18.34
N THR A 511 -20.91 -25.68 18.38
CA THR A 511 -20.31 -24.36 18.64
C THR A 511 -19.60 -24.30 19.99
N ILE A 512 -20.21 -24.83 21.05
CA ILE A 512 -19.55 -24.93 22.37
C ILE A 512 -18.27 -25.77 22.30
N ARG A 513 -18.34 -26.95 21.66
CA ARG A 513 -17.16 -27.81 21.50
C ARG A 513 -16.07 -27.15 20.66
N GLN A 514 -16.44 -26.42 19.60
CA GLN A 514 -15.49 -25.70 18.76
C GLN A 514 -14.77 -24.59 19.53
N ALA A 515 -15.50 -23.80 20.33
CA ALA A 515 -14.91 -22.77 21.19
C ALA A 515 -13.93 -23.37 22.20
N ALA A 516 -14.32 -24.45 22.88
CA ALA A 516 -13.46 -25.15 23.84
C ALA A 516 -12.20 -25.75 23.19
N GLU A 517 -12.34 -26.36 22.02
CA GLU A 517 -11.22 -26.94 21.28
C GLU A 517 -10.27 -25.87 20.73
N LEU A 518 -10.81 -24.74 20.24
CA LEU A 518 -10.00 -23.60 19.81
C LEU A 518 -9.22 -23.02 20.99
N ALA A 519 -9.87 -22.81 22.14
CA ALA A 519 -9.20 -22.35 23.36
C ALA A 519 -8.08 -23.31 23.80
N ARG A 520 -8.30 -24.63 23.69
CA ARG A 520 -7.27 -25.65 23.96
C ARG A 520 -6.11 -25.55 22.98
N ARG A 521 -6.38 -25.38 21.69
CA ARG A 521 -5.35 -25.18 20.64
C ARG A 521 -4.56 -23.89 20.88
N GLN A 522 -5.21 -22.83 21.35
CA GLN A 522 -4.55 -21.56 21.65
C GLN A 522 -3.56 -21.64 22.81
N GLN A 523 -3.83 -22.54 23.77
CA GLN A 523 -2.98 -22.80 24.93
C GLN A 523 -1.95 -23.91 24.66
N GLN A 524 -1.95 -24.51 23.48
CA GLN A 524 -0.99 -25.54 23.12
C GLN A 524 0.42 -24.93 23.03
N GLU A 525 1.36 -25.53 23.74
CA GLU A 525 2.78 -25.23 23.58
C GLU A 525 3.33 -26.04 22.40
N ASP A 526 3.69 -25.35 21.32
CA ASP A 526 4.35 -25.96 20.17
C ASP A 526 5.86 -26.07 20.41
N ASP A 527 6.49 -27.10 19.83
CA ASP A 527 7.94 -27.26 19.87
C ASP A 527 8.61 -26.20 18.98
N PRO A 528 9.30 -25.20 19.57
CA PRO A 528 9.97 -24.20 18.78
C PRO A 528 11.10 -24.81 17.94
N GLU A 529 11.75 -25.89 18.34
CA GLU A 529 12.98 -26.35 17.69
C GLU A 529 12.78 -26.85 16.23
N ILE A 530 11.53 -26.99 15.78
CA ILE A 530 11.18 -27.26 14.37
C ILE A 530 11.54 -26.08 13.45
N LEU A 531 11.43 -24.84 13.93
CA LEU A 531 11.75 -23.66 13.15
C LEU A 531 13.27 -23.44 13.10
N PRO A 532 13.79 -22.86 12.01
CA PRO A 532 15.19 -22.45 11.99
C PRO A 532 15.45 -21.33 13.02
N LYS A 533 16.72 -21.11 13.36
CA LYS A 533 17.14 -19.99 14.21
C LYS A 533 18.56 -19.54 13.91
N VAL A 534 18.82 -18.27 14.18
CA VAL A 534 20.16 -17.74 14.39
C VAL A 534 20.63 -17.99 15.82
N GLY A 535 21.95 -18.07 16.00
CA GLY A 535 22.62 -18.12 17.29
C GLY A 535 23.42 -16.84 17.56
N LEU A 536 24.02 -16.74 18.74
CA LEU A 536 24.85 -15.59 19.11
C LEU A 536 26.06 -15.46 18.18
N GLU A 537 26.55 -16.58 17.63
CA GLU A 537 27.63 -16.63 16.66
C GLU A 537 27.30 -15.96 15.31
N ASP A 538 26.02 -15.76 15.01
CA ASP A 538 25.56 -15.11 13.77
C ASP A 538 25.43 -13.59 13.93
N VAL A 539 25.54 -13.06 15.15
CA VAL A 539 25.49 -11.63 15.43
C VAL A 539 26.85 -11.01 15.14
N PRO A 540 26.95 -10.02 14.23
CA PRO A 540 28.21 -9.34 13.97
C PRO A 540 28.79 -8.73 15.26
N PRO A 541 30.09 -8.96 15.58
CA PRO A 541 30.69 -8.44 16.80
C PRO A 541 30.92 -6.92 16.75
N GLU A 542 30.91 -6.33 15.56
CA GLU A 542 31.17 -4.91 15.31
C GLU A 542 30.01 -4.29 14.54
N MET A 543 29.62 -3.07 14.93
CA MET A 543 28.66 -2.26 14.18
C MET A 543 29.35 -1.58 12.99
N LYS A 544 28.71 -1.60 11.83
CA LYS A 544 29.16 -0.84 10.65
C LYS A 544 28.78 0.63 10.83
N ILE A 545 29.74 1.46 11.22
CA ILE A 545 29.56 2.92 11.33
C ILE A 545 29.92 3.56 9.98
N PRO A 546 29.04 4.38 9.37
CA PRO A 546 29.38 5.12 8.15
C PRO A 546 30.66 5.92 8.32
N THR A 547 31.54 5.87 7.32
CA THR A 547 32.82 6.59 7.38
C THR A 547 32.59 8.07 7.10
N ALA A 548 32.79 8.89 8.11
CA ALA A 548 32.80 10.34 8.01
C ALA A 548 34.01 10.84 7.21
N ILE A 549 33.77 11.75 6.27
CA ILE A 549 34.80 12.50 5.55
C ILE A 549 34.76 13.95 6.06
N PRO A 550 35.72 14.38 6.90
CA PRO A 550 35.77 15.77 7.35
C PRO A 550 36.07 16.70 6.19
N GLN A 551 35.28 17.75 6.03
CA GLN A 551 35.46 18.76 5.00
C GLN A 551 35.10 20.14 5.53
N ARG A 552 35.63 21.20 4.93
CA ARG A 552 35.13 22.56 5.15
C ARG A 552 34.26 23.00 4.00
N ILE A 553 33.00 23.31 4.29
CA ILE A 553 32.04 23.88 3.34
C ILE A 553 31.72 25.30 3.83
N CYS A 554 31.88 26.30 2.97
CA CYS A 554 31.61 27.71 3.30
C CYS A 554 32.28 28.22 4.60
N ASN A 555 33.49 27.74 4.91
CA ASN A 555 34.26 28.01 6.13
C ASN A 555 33.70 27.41 7.44
N THR A 556 32.69 26.55 7.36
CA THR A 556 32.18 25.78 8.50
C THR A 556 32.79 24.38 8.47
N ASP A 557 33.07 23.82 9.64
CA ASP A 557 33.51 22.44 9.76
C ASP A 557 32.29 21.53 9.49
N SER A 558 32.41 20.64 8.51
CA SER A 558 31.33 19.81 8.01
C SER A 558 31.77 18.36 7.94
N THR A 559 30.81 17.45 8.04
CA THR A 559 31.03 16.02 7.90
C THR A 559 30.24 15.52 6.70
N LEU A 560 30.93 14.88 5.76
CA LEU A 560 30.31 14.28 4.58
C LEU A 560 30.24 12.76 4.73
N TYR A 561 29.09 12.19 4.36
CA TYR A 561 28.88 10.74 4.27
C TYR A 561 28.51 10.41 2.81
N ALA A 562 29.39 9.71 2.09
CA ALA A 562 29.12 9.31 0.71
C ALA A 562 28.26 8.03 0.70
N GLN A 563 27.06 8.09 0.13
CA GLN A 563 26.08 6.99 0.02
C GLN A 563 25.37 7.03 -1.35
N GLY A 564 24.72 5.93 -1.75
CA GLY A 564 23.86 5.90 -2.94
C GLY A 564 22.49 6.50 -2.63
N THR A 565 22.28 7.76 -2.98
CA THR A 565 21.13 8.58 -2.56
C THR A 565 20.14 8.88 -3.70
N ASN A 566 20.13 8.08 -4.76
CA ASN A 566 19.28 8.29 -5.95
C ASN A 566 19.43 9.69 -6.60
N GLY A 567 20.62 10.27 -6.51
CA GLY A 567 20.91 11.63 -7.01
C GLY A 567 20.52 12.77 -6.07
N ILE A 568 20.11 12.48 -4.82
CA ILE A 568 19.74 13.47 -3.80
C ILE A 568 20.94 13.81 -2.90
N VAL A 569 21.02 15.05 -2.43
CA VAL A 569 21.96 15.47 -1.39
C VAL A 569 21.17 15.82 -0.13
N TYR A 570 21.35 15.03 0.93
CA TYR A 570 20.80 15.32 2.24
C TYR A 570 21.75 16.25 3.01
N HIS A 571 21.23 17.39 3.48
CA HIS A 571 21.99 18.39 4.21
C HIS A 571 21.30 18.74 5.52
N GLU A 572 21.98 18.48 6.63
CA GLU A 572 21.52 18.82 7.97
C GLU A 572 22.43 19.89 8.57
N THR A 573 21.83 20.90 9.20
CA THR A 573 22.56 21.86 10.03
C THR A 573 22.07 21.77 11.46
N VAL A 574 22.97 21.33 12.34
CA VAL A 574 22.67 21.16 13.77
C VAL A 574 23.17 22.38 14.53
N PHE A 575 22.29 22.98 15.33
CA PHE A 575 22.61 24.11 16.19
C PHE A 575 22.46 23.71 17.66
N ASP A 576 23.40 24.14 18.49
CA ASP A 576 23.22 24.09 19.94
C ASP A 576 22.08 25.05 20.32
N LEU A 577 21.00 24.50 20.89
CA LEU A 577 19.92 25.32 21.40
C LEU A 577 20.45 26.19 22.55
N PRO A 578 20.25 27.51 22.52
CA PRO A 578 20.57 28.35 23.67
C PRO A 578 19.67 27.97 24.86
N VAL A 579 20.05 28.40 26.06
CA VAL A 579 19.14 28.27 27.22
C VAL A 579 17.90 29.11 26.95
N LEU A 580 16.76 28.46 26.75
CA LEU A 580 15.46 29.07 26.55
C LEU A 580 14.67 29.06 27.86
N GLU A 581 13.93 30.14 28.12
CA GLU A 581 12.94 30.17 29.21
C GLU A 581 11.79 29.18 28.91
N PRO A 582 11.08 28.66 29.93
CA PRO A 582 10.02 27.67 29.75
C PRO A 582 8.96 28.06 28.71
N ASP A 583 8.47 29.31 28.75
CA ASP A 583 7.46 29.80 27.81
C ASP A 583 7.96 29.81 26.35
N LEU A 584 9.27 29.92 26.12
CA LEU A 584 9.88 29.86 24.78
C LEU A 584 10.02 28.41 24.28
N LEU A 585 10.26 27.46 25.19
CA LEU A 585 10.26 26.04 24.85
C LEU A 585 8.86 25.58 24.43
N ASP A 586 7.82 26.10 25.09
CA ASP A 586 6.43 25.78 24.77
C ASP A 586 6.03 26.22 23.34
N VAL A 587 6.57 27.34 22.84
CA VAL A 587 6.29 27.85 21.48
C VAL A 587 7.30 27.40 20.43
N LEU A 588 8.42 26.78 20.82
CA LEU A 588 9.48 26.37 19.90
C LEU A 588 8.97 25.41 18.79
N PRO A 589 8.10 24.41 19.05
CA PRO A 589 7.56 23.57 17.98
C PRO A 589 6.78 24.36 16.93
N LEU A 590 5.95 25.33 17.37
CA LEU A 590 5.18 26.18 16.46
C LEU A 590 6.12 27.09 15.64
N TYR A 591 7.11 27.69 16.29
CA TYR A 591 8.12 28.49 15.60
C TYR A 591 8.86 27.68 14.52
N SER A 592 9.32 26.47 14.87
CA SER A 592 10.04 25.60 13.94
C SER A 592 9.18 25.20 12.74
N ASN A 593 7.89 24.89 12.96
CA ASN A 593 6.97 24.55 11.87
C ASN A 593 6.66 25.75 10.96
N CYS A 594 6.58 26.96 11.49
CA CYS A 594 6.26 28.15 10.69
C CYS A 594 7.48 28.78 10.01
N LEU A 595 8.70 28.46 10.44
CA LEU A 595 9.92 29.14 9.99
C LEU A 595 10.14 29.06 8.47
N THR A 596 9.75 27.95 7.85
CA THR A 596 9.90 27.72 6.40
C THR A 596 8.69 28.10 5.56
N GLU A 597 7.58 28.52 6.20
CA GLU A 597 6.26 28.66 5.54
C GLU A 597 5.80 30.12 5.36
N LEU A 598 6.50 31.11 5.94
CA LEU A 598 6.03 32.50 6.02
C LEU A 598 6.80 33.49 5.12
N GLY A 599 7.58 32.98 4.16
CA GLY A 599 8.41 33.79 3.26
C GLY A 599 9.74 34.25 3.87
N VAL A 600 10.61 34.82 3.03
CA VAL A 600 11.97 35.26 3.43
C VAL A 600 12.36 36.59 2.78
N GLY A 601 12.50 37.63 3.60
CA GLY A 601 12.90 38.96 3.15
C GLY A 601 11.83 39.64 2.28
N GLU A 602 12.13 39.84 0.99
CA GLU A 602 11.19 40.40 0.01
C GLU A 602 10.36 39.32 -0.73
N ARG A 603 10.59 38.03 -0.44
CA ARG A 603 9.83 36.92 -1.02
C ARG A 603 8.67 36.57 -0.09
N ASP A 604 7.44 36.67 -0.61
CA ASP A 604 6.22 36.26 0.08
C ASP A 604 6.06 34.73 0.10
N TYR A 605 4.96 34.26 0.70
CA TYR A 605 4.60 32.84 0.82
C TYR A 605 3.78 32.37 -0.38
#